data_AF-A0A7Z2T754-F1
#
_entry.id   AF-A0A7Z2T754-F1
#
_cell.length_a   1.000
_cell.length_b   1.000
_cell.length_c   1.000
_cell.angle_alpha   90.00
_cell.angle_beta   90.00
_cell.angle_gamma   90.00
#
_symmetry.space_group_name_H-M   'P 1'
#
loop_
_entity.id
_entity.type
_entity.pdbx_description
1 polymer ?
#
loop_
_entity_poly.entity_id
_entity_poly.type
_entity_poly.pdbx_seq_one_letter_code
_entity_poly.pdbx_strand_id
1 'polypeptide(L)'
;MSKTLSQQQRAVALHHSDLELGLSGVISRAPQCGVEEIQIVLPDLPFLKSLCEFDSTHKAVNTVLEAWSIGLKTVLVVHQQLIPLLSADRLGLLPTTIRDHKGVEVYWCDKPWLNYRDVALYSNCWLVTRKDVRLTDLANEHLQEHQVSLACLRR
;
A
#
# COMPACT_ATOMS: atom_id res chain seq x y z
N MET A 1 23.35 -0.98 15.52
CA MET A 1 21.90 -1.26 15.59
C MET A 1 21.17 -0.02 16.10
N SER A 2 21.15 1.07 15.33
CA SER A 2 20.65 2.38 15.83
C SER A 2 20.00 3.24 14.73
N LYS A 3 19.01 2.69 14.00
CA LYS A 3 18.26 3.46 12.98
C LYS A 3 16.76 3.61 13.24
N THR A 4 16.19 2.93 14.24
CA THR A 4 14.72 2.78 14.30
C THR A 4 13.97 3.90 15.00
N LEU A 5 14.62 4.69 15.87
CA LEU A 5 13.93 5.70 16.68
C LEU A 5 13.66 7.03 15.95
N SER A 6 14.52 7.44 15.00
CA SER A 6 14.40 8.76 14.36
C SER A 6 13.43 8.78 13.17
N GLN A 7 13.14 7.62 12.57
CA GLN A 7 12.31 7.52 11.38
C GLN A 7 10.81 7.51 11.70
N GLN A 8 10.42 6.97 12.87
CA GLN A 8 9.04 7.03 13.37
C GLN A 8 8.60 8.46 13.77
N GLN A 9 9.54 9.39 13.99
CA GLN A 9 9.23 10.75 14.42
C GLN A 9 8.82 11.70 13.29
N ARG A 10 8.77 11.26 12.02
CA ARG A 10 8.36 12.08 10.85
C ARG A 10 7.21 11.48 10.05
N ALA A 11 6.61 10.40 10.57
CA ALA A 11 5.43 9.76 10.01
C ALA A 11 4.20 10.16 10.83
N VAL A 12 3.12 10.54 10.15
CA VAL A 12 1.83 10.83 10.81
C VAL A 12 0.83 9.74 10.41
N ALA A 13 0.35 9.00 11.39
CA ALA A 13 -0.71 8.01 11.21
C ALA A 13 -2.08 8.69 11.29
N LEU A 14 -2.87 8.54 10.24
CA LEU A 14 -4.16 9.18 10.04
C LEU A 14 -5.19 8.16 9.59
N HIS A 15 -6.42 8.29 10.08
CA HIS A 15 -7.55 7.64 9.44
C HIS A 15 -7.95 8.43 8.18
N HIS A 16 -8.58 7.79 7.20
CA HIS A 16 -8.94 8.47 5.96
C HIS A 16 -9.90 9.66 6.18
N SER A 17 -10.72 9.63 7.24
CA SER A 17 -11.58 10.76 7.64
C SER A 17 -10.79 11.99 8.08
N ASP A 18 -9.59 11.82 8.64
CA ASP A 18 -8.74 12.95 9.04
C ASP A 18 -8.19 13.71 7.83
N LEU A 19 -8.08 13.04 6.68
CA LEU A 19 -7.64 13.65 5.42
C LEU A 19 -8.70 14.59 4.84
N GLU A 20 -9.96 14.53 5.29
CA GLU A 20 -11.01 15.48 4.87
C GLU A 20 -10.74 16.91 5.36
N LEU A 21 -9.90 17.06 6.37
CA LEU A 21 -9.46 18.36 6.90
C LEU A 21 -8.47 19.09 5.97
N GLY A 22 -8.06 18.45 4.87
CA GLY A 22 -7.09 18.99 3.93
C GLY A 22 -5.65 18.85 4.41
N LEU A 23 -4.71 19.09 3.50
CA LEU A 23 -3.28 18.93 3.78
C LEU A 23 -2.78 19.86 4.91
N SER A 24 -3.35 21.07 5.02
CA SER A 24 -3.06 21.98 6.14
C SER A 24 -3.48 21.40 7.49
N GLY A 25 -4.64 20.73 7.54
CA GLY A 25 -5.10 20.01 8.73
C GLY A 25 -4.15 18.87 9.10
N VAL A 26 -3.66 18.12 8.11
CA VAL A 26 -2.67 17.06 8.29
C VAL A 26 -1.35 17.61 8.84
N ILE A 27 -0.82 18.69 8.24
CA ILE A 27 0.45 19.29 8.64
C ILE A 27 0.35 19.93 10.03
N SER A 28 -0.80 20.49 10.42
CA SER A 28 -0.96 21.03 11.78
C SER A 28 -0.87 19.96 12.89
N ARG A 29 -1.11 18.70 12.54
CA ARG A 29 -0.96 17.54 13.42
C ARG A 29 0.44 16.92 13.36
N ALA A 30 1.32 17.50 12.57
CA ALA A 30 2.67 17.02 12.38
C ALA A 30 3.55 17.21 13.63
N PRO A 31 4.58 16.37 13.77
CA PRO A 31 5.69 16.63 14.68
C PRO A 31 6.35 17.99 14.38
N GLN A 32 6.96 18.60 15.40
CA GLN A 32 7.65 19.91 15.27
C GLN A 32 8.76 19.92 14.21
N CYS A 33 9.23 18.75 13.78
CA CYS A 33 10.27 18.56 12.77
C CYS A 33 9.73 18.34 11.34
N GLY A 34 8.42 18.51 11.11
CA GLY A 34 7.77 18.35 9.81
C GLY A 34 7.27 16.93 9.53
N VAL A 35 6.58 16.76 8.39
CA VAL A 35 6.09 15.46 7.89
C VAL A 35 6.89 15.08 6.66
N GLU A 36 7.39 13.85 6.62
CA GLU A 36 7.99 13.26 5.41
C GLU A 36 7.15 12.10 4.88
N GLU A 37 6.32 11.49 5.73
CA GLU A 37 5.48 10.35 5.41
C GLU A 37 4.08 10.48 6.05
N ILE A 38 3.05 10.21 5.27
CA ILE A 38 1.67 10.07 5.74
C ILE A 38 1.31 8.59 5.73
N GLN A 39 0.94 8.06 6.89
CA GLN A 39 0.42 6.70 7.01
C GLN A 39 -1.10 6.76 7.09
N ILE A 40 -1.78 6.20 6.10
CA ILE A 40 -3.24 6.12 6.04
C ILE A 40 -3.64 4.76 6.60
N VAL A 41 -4.23 4.76 7.79
CA VAL A 41 -4.50 3.56 8.59
C VAL A 41 -5.93 3.09 8.40
N LEU A 42 -6.06 1.81 8.06
CA LEU A 42 -7.31 1.09 7.87
C LEU A 42 -8.35 1.87 7.04
N PRO A 43 -7.98 2.37 5.84
CA PRO A 43 -8.92 3.02 4.97
C PRO A 43 -10.05 2.04 4.57
N ASP A 44 -11.24 2.58 4.38
CA ASP A 44 -12.36 1.79 3.91
C ASP A 44 -12.29 1.51 2.40
N LEU A 45 -13.12 0.58 1.92
CA LEU A 45 -13.13 0.20 0.52
C LEU A 45 -13.58 1.33 -0.42
N PRO A 46 -14.61 2.15 -0.10
CA PRO A 46 -14.96 3.33 -0.91
C PRO A 46 -13.79 4.29 -1.13
N PHE A 47 -13.08 4.67 -0.07
CA PHE A 47 -11.90 5.52 -0.17
C PHE A 47 -10.83 4.89 -1.06
N LEU A 48 -10.52 3.61 -0.86
CA LEU A 48 -9.52 2.91 -1.66
C LEU A 48 -9.87 2.89 -3.15
N LYS A 49 -11.16 2.75 -3.50
CA LYS A 49 -11.63 2.83 -4.88
C LYS A 49 -11.46 4.22 -5.47
N SER A 50 -11.92 5.26 -4.78
CA SER A 50 -11.75 6.65 -5.21
C SER A 50 -10.27 7.02 -5.36
N LEU A 51 -9.40 6.54 -4.46
CA LEU A 51 -7.96 6.74 -4.53
C LEU A 51 -7.34 6.07 -5.78
N CYS A 52 -7.76 4.84 -6.09
CA CYS A 52 -7.35 4.13 -7.30
C CYS A 52 -7.83 4.80 -8.60
N GLU A 53 -8.91 5.58 -8.52
CA GLU A 53 -9.46 6.36 -9.63
C GLU A 53 -8.84 7.77 -9.74
N PHE A 54 -7.98 8.16 -8.79
CA PHE A 54 -7.50 9.53 -8.66
C PHE A 54 -8.66 10.54 -8.61
N ASP A 55 -9.78 10.17 -7.97
CA ASP A 55 -10.97 11.00 -7.89
C ASP A 55 -10.73 12.22 -6.98
N SER A 56 -10.37 13.34 -7.60
CA SER A 56 -10.13 14.62 -6.91
C SER A 56 -11.39 15.27 -6.35
N THR A 57 -12.59 14.76 -6.67
CA THR A 57 -13.84 15.26 -6.06
C THR A 57 -14.00 14.75 -4.63
N HIS A 58 -13.39 13.61 -4.30
CA HIS A 58 -13.34 13.08 -2.95
C HIS A 58 -12.29 13.85 -2.12
N LYS A 59 -12.73 14.59 -1.09
CA LYS A 59 -11.86 15.47 -0.28
C LYS A 59 -10.61 14.77 0.26
N ALA A 60 -10.79 13.61 0.91
CA ALA A 60 -9.67 12.84 1.44
C ALA A 60 -8.67 12.41 0.35
N VAL A 61 -9.15 12.00 -0.82
CA VAL A 61 -8.29 11.64 -1.96
C VAL A 61 -7.55 12.87 -2.47
N ASN A 62 -8.23 14.01 -2.64
CA ASN A 62 -7.58 15.26 -3.05
C ASN A 62 -6.42 15.64 -2.11
N THR A 63 -6.58 15.48 -0.79
CA THR A 63 -5.49 15.69 0.18
C THR A 63 -4.30 14.77 -0.05
N VAL A 64 -4.54 13.50 -0.42
CA VAL A 64 -3.46 12.57 -0.77
C VAL A 64 -2.77 12.97 -2.07
N LEU A 65 -3.54 13.40 -3.08
CA LEU A 65 -3.00 13.89 -4.35
C LEU A 65 -2.13 15.14 -4.13
N GLU A 66 -2.59 16.07 -3.30
CA GLU A 66 -1.82 17.24 -2.89
C GLU A 66 -0.52 16.82 -2.18
N ALA A 67 -0.61 15.88 -1.23
CA ALA A 67 0.57 15.33 -0.54
C ALA A 67 1.60 14.75 -1.52
N TRP A 68 1.14 13.98 -2.51
CA TRP A 68 2.02 13.44 -3.57
C TRP A 68 2.63 14.55 -4.43
N SER A 69 1.87 15.59 -4.76
CA SER A 69 2.36 16.71 -5.58
C SER A 69 3.52 17.48 -4.92
N ILE A 70 3.57 17.49 -3.59
CA ILE A 70 4.66 18.11 -2.82
C ILE A 70 5.75 17.11 -2.40
N GLY A 71 5.66 15.85 -2.83
CA GLY A 71 6.67 14.82 -2.61
C GLY A 71 6.58 14.11 -1.25
N LEU A 72 5.46 14.20 -0.53
CA LEU A 72 5.27 13.42 0.69
C LEU A 72 5.13 11.94 0.35
N LYS A 73 5.84 11.10 1.10
CA LYS A 73 5.67 9.65 1.01
C LYS A 73 4.35 9.26 1.63
N THR A 74 3.76 8.19 1.12
CA THR A 74 2.53 7.65 1.70
C THR A 74 2.65 6.16 1.92
N VAL A 75 2.05 5.70 3.02
CA VAL A 75 1.93 4.29 3.35
C VAL A 75 0.45 3.99 3.58
N LEU A 76 -0.11 3.03 2.84
CA LEU A 76 -1.45 2.49 3.09
C LEU A 76 -1.34 1.28 4.00
N VAL A 77 -1.93 1.35 5.19
CA VAL A 77 -2.05 0.21 6.11
C VAL A 77 -3.45 -0.37 5.98
N VAL A 78 -3.59 -1.44 5.21
CA VAL A 78 -4.88 -2.00 4.78
C VAL A 78 -5.21 -3.26 5.58
N HIS A 79 -6.50 -3.50 5.86
CA HIS A 79 -6.89 -4.77 6.47
C HIS A 79 -6.68 -5.93 5.49
N GLN A 80 -6.17 -7.07 5.97
CA GLN A 80 -5.81 -8.22 5.10
C GLN A 80 -6.99 -8.74 4.26
N GLN A 81 -8.24 -8.58 4.74
CA GLN A 81 -9.45 -8.98 4.01
C GLN A 81 -9.77 -8.07 2.82
N LEU A 82 -9.27 -6.83 2.81
CA LEU A 82 -9.49 -5.91 1.70
C LEU A 82 -8.48 -6.15 0.58
N ILE A 83 -7.28 -6.66 0.87
CA ILE A 83 -6.22 -6.89 -0.14
C ILE A 83 -6.75 -7.65 -1.37
N PRO A 84 -7.48 -8.78 -1.24
CA PRO A 84 -8.00 -9.52 -2.39
C PRO A 84 -9.18 -8.85 -3.12
N LEU A 85 -9.82 -7.86 -2.47
CA LEU A 85 -10.99 -7.15 -3.01
C LEU A 85 -10.61 -5.93 -3.83
N LEU A 86 -9.34 -5.54 -3.81
CA LEU A 86 -8.87 -4.40 -4.56
C LEU A 86 -8.50 -4.79 -5.99
N SER A 87 -8.52 -3.85 -6.92
CA SER A 87 -8.17 -4.11 -8.33
C SER A 87 -6.66 -3.95 -8.58
N ALA A 88 -6.04 -4.94 -9.23
CA ALA A 88 -4.58 -5.10 -9.28
C ALA A 88 -3.91 -4.03 -10.13
N ASP A 89 -4.60 -3.74 -11.22
CA ASP A 89 -4.26 -2.81 -12.25
C ASP A 89 -4.13 -1.38 -11.73
N ARG A 90 -4.87 -1.02 -10.67
CA ARG A 90 -4.89 0.37 -10.18
C ARG A 90 -4.03 0.59 -8.94
N LEU A 91 -3.93 -0.38 -8.04
CA LEU A 91 -3.06 -0.26 -6.87
C LEU A 91 -1.57 -0.20 -7.22
N GLY A 92 -1.14 -0.95 -8.23
CA GLY A 92 0.23 -0.89 -8.72
C GLY A 92 0.62 0.48 -9.30
N LEU A 93 -0.36 1.34 -9.61
CA LEU A 93 -0.13 2.69 -10.14
C LEU A 93 0.01 3.75 -9.03
N LEU A 94 -0.40 3.43 -7.80
CA LEU A 94 -0.33 4.40 -6.72
C LEU A 94 1.12 4.57 -6.26
N PRO A 95 1.62 5.82 -6.10
CA PRO A 95 2.96 6.09 -5.58
C PRO A 95 3.00 5.93 -4.05
N THR A 96 2.56 4.77 -3.55
CA THR A 96 2.39 4.47 -2.13
C THR A 96 2.93 3.09 -1.79
N THR A 97 3.50 2.95 -0.60
CA THR A 97 3.83 1.63 -0.05
C THR A 97 2.59 1.04 0.61
N ILE A 98 2.31 -0.25 0.40
CA ILE A 98 1.14 -0.88 0.98
C ILE A 98 1.59 -1.96 1.94
N ARG A 99 0.98 -1.96 3.13
CA ARG A 99 1.19 -2.95 4.18
C ARG A 99 -0.16 -3.42 4.68
N ASP A 100 -0.21 -4.66 5.15
CA ASP A 100 -1.37 -5.08 5.91
C ASP A 100 -1.34 -4.49 7.33
N HIS A 101 -2.48 -4.56 8.02
CA HIS A 101 -2.62 -4.16 9.43
C HIS A 101 -1.69 -4.87 10.42
N LYS A 102 -1.01 -5.96 10.04
CA LYS A 102 0.02 -6.65 10.83
C LYS A 102 1.44 -6.18 10.50
N GLY A 103 1.59 -5.26 9.54
CA GLY A 103 2.86 -4.73 9.09
C GLY A 103 3.52 -5.54 7.97
N VAL A 104 2.82 -6.53 7.39
CA VAL A 104 3.34 -7.34 6.29
C VAL A 104 3.26 -6.55 4.99
N GLU A 105 4.37 -6.45 4.26
CA GLU A 105 4.41 -5.70 3.00
C GLU A 105 3.62 -6.39 1.90
N VAL A 106 2.99 -5.59 1.05
CA VAL A 106 2.20 -6.06 -0.07
C VAL A 106 2.87 -5.61 -1.36
N TYR A 107 3.17 -6.58 -2.23
CA TYR A 107 3.85 -6.38 -3.50
C TYR A 107 2.92 -6.73 -4.64
N TRP A 108 2.98 -5.96 -5.74
CA TRP A 108 2.18 -6.19 -6.93
C TRP A 108 3.04 -6.79 -8.03
N CYS A 109 2.53 -7.86 -8.65
CA CYS A 109 3.12 -8.39 -9.86
C CYS A 109 2.07 -8.55 -10.95
N ASP A 110 2.23 -7.75 -11.99
CA ASP A 110 1.29 -7.66 -13.12
C ASP A 110 1.64 -8.63 -14.27
N LYS A 111 2.57 -9.56 -14.03
CA LYS A 111 3.00 -10.54 -15.04
C LYS A 111 1.96 -11.65 -15.19
N PRO A 112 1.62 -12.07 -16.42
CA PRO A 112 0.73 -13.21 -16.65
C PRO A 112 1.35 -14.55 -16.26
N TRP A 113 2.68 -14.61 -16.14
CA TRP A 113 3.43 -15.79 -15.76
C TRP A 113 4.52 -15.41 -14.76
N LEU A 114 4.65 -16.20 -13.69
CA LEU A 114 5.67 -16.04 -12.65
C LEU A 114 6.60 -17.24 -12.66
N ASN A 115 7.89 -16.98 -12.87
CA ASN A 115 8.94 -17.97 -12.69
C ASN A 115 9.69 -17.71 -11.37
N TYR A 116 10.58 -18.63 -11.00
CA TYR A 116 11.37 -18.51 -9.76
C TYR A 116 12.09 -17.17 -9.62
N ARG A 117 12.69 -16.62 -10.69
CA ARG A 117 13.41 -15.34 -10.65
C ARG A 117 12.50 -14.18 -10.26
N ASP A 118 11.22 -14.25 -10.62
CA ASP A 118 10.24 -13.21 -10.29
C ASP A 118 9.87 -13.21 -8.80
N VAL A 119 10.01 -14.35 -8.12
CA VAL A 119 9.60 -14.52 -6.71
C VAL A 119 10.75 -14.72 -5.73
N ALA A 120 11.97 -14.96 -6.22
CA ALA A 120 13.13 -15.33 -5.40
C ALA A 120 13.50 -14.33 -4.30
N LEU A 121 13.14 -13.05 -4.47
CA LEU A 121 13.43 -11.98 -3.50
C LEU A 121 12.32 -11.79 -2.47
N TYR A 122 11.17 -12.44 -2.64
CA TYR A 122 10.03 -12.30 -1.73
C TYR A 122 10.09 -13.32 -0.61
N SER A 123 9.82 -12.85 0.60
CA SER A 123 9.69 -13.67 1.81
C SER A 123 8.79 -12.94 2.82
N ASN A 124 7.95 -13.69 3.54
CA ASN A 124 7.04 -13.16 4.56
C ASN A 124 6.25 -11.93 4.09
N CYS A 125 5.66 -11.99 2.91
CA CYS A 125 4.96 -10.86 2.30
C CYS A 125 3.68 -11.30 1.58
N TRP A 126 2.87 -10.34 1.19
CA TRP A 126 1.78 -10.56 0.24
C TRP A 126 2.28 -10.33 -1.18
N LEU A 127 2.00 -11.28 -2.07
CA LEU A 127 2.17 -11.11 -3.51
C LEU A 127 0.80 -11.05 -4.16
N VAL A 128 0.46 -9.87 -4.67
CA VAL A 128 -0.81 -9.58 -5.32
C VAL A 128 -0.64 -9.70 -6.82
N THR A 129 -1.47 -10.54 -7.43
CA THR A 129 -1.36 -10.87 -8.86
C THR A 129 -2.70 -10.76 -9.58
N ARG A 130 -2.65 -10.79 -10.91
CA ARG A 130 -3.84 -11.02 -11.74
C ARG A 130 -4.47 -12.38 -11.42
N LYS A 131 -5.78 -12.51 -11.68
CA LYS A 131 -6.58 -13.72 -11.41
C LYS A 131 -6.06 -14.98 -12.11
N ASP A 132 -5.49 -14.82 -13.30
CA ASP A 132 -5.10 -15.87 -14.23
C ASP A 132 -3.57 -16.07 -14.32
N VAL A 133 -2.84 -15.58 -13.31
CA VAL A 133 -1.39 -15.77 -13.27
C VAL A 133 -1.05 -17.26 -13.24
N ARG A 134 -0.09 -17.66 -14.08
CA ARG A 134 0.45 -19.02 -14.09
C ARG A 134 1.80 -19.03 -13.41
N LEU A 135 1.99 -19.99 -12.51
CA LEU A 135 3.25 -20.16 -11.78
C LEU A 135 3.99 -21.37 -12.33
N THR A 136 5.30 -21.26 -12.50
CA THR A 136 6.15 -22.45 -12.65
C THR A 136 6.21 -23.22 -11.34
N ASP A 137 6.45 -24.53 -11.40
CA ASP A 137 6.53 -25.38 -10.19
C ASP A 137 7.50 -24.82 -9.15
N LEU A 138 8.72 -24.44 -9.58
CA LEU A 138 9.74 -23.86 -8.69
C LEU A 138 9.32 -22.51 -8.07
N ALA A 139 8.50 -21.73 -8.75
CA ALA A 139 7.95 -20.50 -8.18
C ALA A 139 6.93 -20.81 -7.10
N ASN A 140 6.06 -21.79 -7.33
CA ASN A 140 5.05 -22.22 -6.37
C ASN A 140 5.68 -22.82 -5.11
N GLU A 141 6.72 -23.65 -5.27
CA GLU A 141 7.52 -24.19 -4.15
C GLU A 141 8.13 -23.06 -3.31
N HIS A 142 8.78 -22.08 -3.96
CA HIS A 142 9.39 -20.94 -3.26
C HIS A 142 8.36 -20.14 -2.45
N LEU A 143 7.18 -19.86 -3.02
CA LEU A 143 6.11 -19.12 -2.33
C LEU A 143 5.64 -19.85 -1.06
N GLN A 144 5.51 -21.17 -1.11
CA GLN A 144 5.11 -21.98 0.03
C GLN A 144 6.18 -22.02 1.12
N GLU A 145 7.44 -22.23 0.74
CA GLU A 145 8.57 -22.31 1.69
C GLU A 145 8.85 -20.98 2.40
N HIS A 146 8.70 -19.86 1.68
CA HIS A 146 9.07 -18.53 2.17
C HIS A 146 7.88 -17.73 2.72
N GLN A 147 6.76 -18.41 3.00
CA GLN A 147 5.55 -17.82 3.60
C GLN A 147 5.02 -16.60 2.83
N VAL A 148 5.04 -16.68 1.50
CA VAL A 148 4.50 -15.63 0.64
C VAL A 148 3.02 -15.91 0.37
N SER A 149 2.15 -15.02 0.85
CA SER A 149 0.71 -15.15 0.66
C SER A 149 0.31 -14.63 -0.71
N LEU A 150 -0.21 -15.51 -1.56
CA LEU A 150 -0.68 -15.15 -2.90
C LEU A 150 -2.13 -14.64 -2.84
N ALA A 151 -2.38 -13.41 -3.31
CA ALA A 151 -3.71 -12.83 -3.45
C ALA A 151 -4.02 -12.58 -4.93
N CYS A 152 -4.95 -13.36 -5.48
CA CYS A 152 -5.44 -13.19 -6.84
C CYS A 152 -6.62 -12.22 -6.86
N LEU A 153 -6.48 -11.12 -7.59
CA LEU A 153 -7.50 -10.08 -7.60
C LEU A 153 -8.69 -10.45 -8.49
N ARG A 154 -9.90 -10.24 -7.96
CA ARG A 154 -11.14 -10.48 -8.71
C ARG A 154 -11.42 -9.26 -9.60
N ARG A 155 -11.77 -9.50 -10.85
CA ARG A 155 -12.29 -8.46 -11.77
C ARG A 155 -13.60 -7.90 -11.24
#